data_AF-A0A2D5XHF1-F1
#
_entry.id   AF-A0A2D5XHF1-F1
#
_cell.length_a   1.000
_cell.length_b   1.000
_cell.length_c   1.000
_cell.angle_alpha   90.00
_cell.angle_beta   90.00
_cell.angle_gamma   90.00
#
_symmetry.space_group_name_H-M   'P 1'
#
loop_
_entity.id
_entity.type
_entity.pdbx_description
1 polymer ?
#
loop_
_entity_poly.entity_id
_entity_poly.type
_entity_poly.pdbx_seq_one_letter_code
_entity_poly.pdbx_strand_id
1 'polypeptide(L)'
;MKNYDLSELCFLIVDPNRHMRGLLRNVLHALGVHRIETTGDGGSGFTVGRKASPHVILAEWAMSPMNGLEFIKEVRANKRYPNPYVAVIMLTSYCERHHVIEARDASVSEFLVKPISVKALYDRIVEVIEFSRSYVISPSFTGPCRRRGPDSGYISPGRRQADREKEEAAAAGAKAEEEAAAMSQDEVASKLGKKTDDRRGGPR
;
A
#
# COMPACT_ATOMS: atom_id res chain seq x y z
N MET A 1 -2.23 5.48 -28.47
CA MET A 1 -2.24 4.56 -27.32
C MET A 1 -1.07 3.62 -27.51
N LYS A 2 -0.24 3.39 -26.48
CA LYS A 2 0.76 2.31 -26.57
C LYS A 2 -0.01 1.00 -26.67
N ASN A 3 0.33 0.14 -27.63
CA ASN A 3 -0.32 -1.16 -27.78
C ASN A 3 0.47 -2.20 -26.99
N TYR A 4 -0.13 -2.73 -25.93
CA TYR A 4 0.35 -3.90 -25.21
C TYR A 4 -0.26 -5.16 -25.80
N ASP A 5 0.54 -6.21 -25.89
CA ASP A 5 0.02 -7.56 -26.09
C ASP A 5 -0.51 -8.09 -24.75
N LEU A 6 -1.81 -8.38 -24.70
CA LEU A 6 -2.52 -8.86 -23.50
C LEU A 6 -2.91 -10.34 -23.62
N SER A 7 -2.48 -11.04 -24.67
CA SER A 7 -2.88 -12.42 -25.00
C SER A 7 -2.58 -13.43 -23.89
N GLU A 8 -1.42 -13.29 -23.25
CA GLU A 8 -0.96 -14.17 -22.16
C GLU A 8 -1.54 -13.80 -20.78
N LEU A 9 -2.25 -12.67 -20.66
CA LEU A 9 -2.80 -12.25 -19.39
C LEU A 9 -4.09 -13.00 -19.02
N CYS A 10 -4.17 -13.45 -17.77
CA CYS A 10 -5.38 -14.00 -17.20
C CYS A 10 -6.13 -12.94 -16.38
N PHE A 11 -7.40 -12.76 -16.71
CA PHE A 11 -8.31 -11.86 -16.02
C PHE A 11 -9.38 -12.65 -15.27
N LEU A 12 -9.76 -12.14 -14.09
CA LEU A 12 -10.94 -12.59 -13.36
C LEU A 12 -11.91 -11.42 -13.21
N ILE A 13 -13.16 -11.60 -13.65
CA ILE A 13 -14.24 -10.62 -13.48
C ILE A 13 -15.18 -11.12 -12.38
N VAL A 14 -15.36 -10.32 -11.32
CA VAL A 14 -16.27 -10.62 -10.21
C VAL A 14 -17.32 -9.51 -10.14
N ASP A 15 -18.52 -9.77 -10.66
CA ASP A 15 -19.61 -8.78 -10.71
C ASP A 15 -20.95 -9.51 -10.68
N PRO A 16 -21.92 -9.17 -9.82
CA PRO A 16 -23.21 -9.87 -9.74
C PRO A 16 -24.04 -9.73 -11.02
N ASN A 17 -23.88 -8.63 -11.75
CA ASN A 17 -24.62 -8.36 -12.98
C ASN A 17 -24.06 -9.17 -14.17
N ARG A 18 -24.81 -10.17 -14.60
CA ARG A 18 -24.44 -11.04 -15.74
C ARG A 18 -24.23 -10.27 -17.05
N HIS A 19 -25.01 -9.22 -17.31
CA HIS A 19 -24.85 -8.40 -18.51
C HIS A 19 -23.54 -7.62 -18.48
N MET A 20 -23.19 -7.06 -17.32
CA MET A 20 -21.91 -6.36 -17.15
C MET A 20 -20.72 -7.30 -17.36
N ARG A 21 -20.77 -8.52 -16.80
CA ARG A 21 -19.73 -9.54 -17.05
C ARG A 21 -19.59 -9.86 -18.54
N GLY A 22 -20.71 -9.99 -19.25
CA GLY A 22 -20.72 -10.23 -20.69
C GLY A 22 -20.08 -9.09 -21.48
N LEU A 23 -20.42 -7.84 -21.15
CA LEU A 23 -19.84 -6.65 -21.77
C LEU A 23 -18.34 -6.57 -21.51
N LEU A 24 -17.90 -6.70 -20.26
CA LEU A 24 -16.49 -6.63 -19.90
C LEU A 24 -15.66 -7.73 -20.58
N ARG A 25 -16.19 -8.95 -20.64
CA ARG A 25 -15.55 -10.06 -21.36
C ARG A 25 -15.38 -9.74 -22.85
N ASN A 26 -16.42 -9.20 -23.50
CA ASN A 26 -16.33 -8.81 -24.91
C ASN A 26 -15.32 -7.69 -25.13
N VAL A 27 -15.27 -6.70 -24.23
CA VAL A 27 -14.27 -5.62 -24.28
C VAL A 27 -12.86 -6.18 -24.13
N LEU A 28 -12.61 -7.03 -23.14
CA LEU A 28 -11.29 -7.64 -22.93
C LEU A 28 -10.87 -8.53 -24.12
N HIS A 29 -11.79 -9.28 -24.71
CA HIS A 29 -11.52 -10.03 -25.95
C HIS A 29 -11.14 -9.11 -27.11
N ALA A 30 -11.85 -7.99 -27.29
CA ALA A 30 -11.52 -7.01 -28.32
C ALA A 30 -10.14 -6.34 -28.09
N LEU A 31 -9.68 -6.31 -26.83
CA LEU A 31 -8.35 -5.85 -26.44
C LEU A 31 -7.27 -6.96 -26.56
N GLY A 32 -7.62 -8.16 -27.03
CA GLY A 32 -6.67 -9.26 -27.26
C GLY A 32 -6.50 -10.22 -26.09
N VAL A 33 -7.31 -10.12 -25.02
CA VAL A 33 -7.23 -11.05 -23.88
C VAL A 33 -7.95 -12.37 -24.20
N HIS A 34 -7.27 -13.49 -24.00
CA HIS A 34 -7.84 -14.82 -24.27
C HIS A 34 -8.33 -15.54 -23.00
N ARG A 35 -7.65 -15.34 -21.86
CA ARG A 35 -7.94 -16.07 -20.62
C ARG A 35 -8.78 -15.20 -19.67
N ILE A 36 -10.10 -15.34 -19.72
CA ILE A 36 -11.03 -14.55 -18.92
C ILE A 36 -11.97 -15.46 -18.13
N GLU A 37 -11.85 -15.45 -16.82
CA GLU A 37 -12.77 -16.10 -15.90
C GLU A 37 -13.81 -15.10 -15.38
N THR A 38 -15.03 -15.56 -15.11
CA THR A 38 -16.09 -14.68 -14.60
C THR A 38 -16.89 -15.34 -13.48
N THR A 39 -17.22 -14.59 -12.42
CA THR A 39 -18.03 -15.06 -11.29
C THR A 39 -19.01 -13.96 -10.84
N GLY A 40 -20.12 -14.37 -10.20
CA GLY A 40 -21.17 -13.46 -9.73
C GLY A 40 -20.98 -12.92 -8.31
N ASP A 41 -20.12 -13.55 -7.51
CA ASP A 41 -19.95 -13.25 -6.09
C ASP A 41 -18.50 -13.47 -5.64
N GLY A 42 -18.15 -12.87 -4.50
CA GLY A 42 -16.79 -12.92 -3.94
C GLY A 42 -16.33 -14.32 -3.52
N GLY A 43 -17.23 -15.19 -3.05
CA GLY A 43 -16.88 -16.55 -2.62
C GLY A 43 -16.50 -17.45 -3.79
N SER A 44 -17.32 -17.42 -4.84
CA SER A 44 -17.00 -18.07 -6.12
C SER A 44 -15.76 -17.44 -6.75
N GLY A 45 -15.64 -16.11 -6.70
CA GLY A 45 -14.48 -15.36 -7.18
C GLY A 45 -13.17 -15.79 -6.52
N PHE A 46 -13.18 -16.01 -5.21
CA PHE A 46 -12.02 -16.51 -4.48
C PHE A 46 -11.64 -17.93 -4.94
N THR A 47 -12.63 -18.81 -5.06
CA THR A 47 -12.42 -20.21 -5.47
C THR A 47 -11.90 -20.33 -6.91
N VAL A 48 -12.49 -19.59 -7.85
CA VAL A 48 -12.05 -19.56 -9.25
C VAL A 48 -10.70 -18.87 -9.38
N GLY A 49 -10.51 -17.74 -8.70
CA GLY A 49 -9.23 -17.02 -8.67
C GLY A 49 -8.09 -17.88 -8.17
N ARG A 50 -8.31 -18.72 -7.16
CA ARG A 50 -7.30 -19.68 -6.68
C ARG A 50 -6.86 -20.67 -7.75
N LYS A 51 -7.79 -21.14 -8.59
CA LYS A 51 -7.50 -22.12 -9.65
C LYS A 51 -6.87 -21.44 -10.87
N ALA A 52 -7.42 -20.32 -11.29
CA ALA A 52 -7.01 -19.62 -12.50
C ALA A 52 -5.71 -18.81 -12.34
N SER A 53 -5.38 -18.41 -11.11
CA SER A 53 -4.25 -17.53 -10.78
C SER A 53 -4.21 -16.28 -11.67
N PRO A 54 -5.25 -15.42 -11.60
CA PRO A 54 -5.34 -14.25 -12.48
C PRO A 54 -4.20 -13.26 -12.22
N HIS A 55 -3.81 -12.54 -13.27
CA HIS A 55 -2.88 -11.41 -13.18
C HIS A 55 -3.62 -10.11 -12.83
N VAL A 56 -4.87 -9.99 -13.28
CA VAL A 56 -5.73 -8.83 -13.03
C VAL A 56 -7.12 -9.30 -12.60
N ILE A 57 -7.63 -8.69 -11.53
CA ILE A 57 -9.00 -8.88 -11.05
C ILE A 57 -9.79 -7.59 -11.32
N LEU A 58 -10.92 -7.73 -12.01
CA LEU A 58 -11.96 -6.70 -12.12
C LEU A 58 -13.06 -7.06 -11.13
N ALA A 59 -13.20 -6.31 -10.04
CA ALA A 59 -14.17 -6.63 -8.99
C ALA A 59 -15.21 -5.51 -8.83
N GLU A 60 -16.48 -5.89 -8.67
CA GLU A 60 -17.53 -4.98 -8.22
C GLU A 60 -17.47 -4.80 -6.71
N TRP A 61 -17.81 -3.61 -6.23
CA TRP A 61 -17.95 -3.34 -4.81
C TRP A 61 -19.25 -3.94 -4.26
N ALA A 62 -20.37 -3.58 -4.88
CA ALA A 62 -21.71 -3.91 -4.42
C ALA A 62 -22.05 -5.37 -4.73
N MET A 63 -21.55 -6.28 -3.90
CA MET A 63 -21.73 -7.72 -4.02
C MET A 63 -22.23 -8.34 -2.70
N SER A 64 -22.89 -9.49 -2.81
CA SER A 64 -23.43 -10.28 -1.69
C SER A 64 -23.16 -11.76 -1.94
N PRO A 65 -22.93 -12.59 -0.89
CA PRO A 65 -22.93 -12.25 0.54
C PRO A 65 -21.67 -11.52 1.01
N MET A 66 -20.62 -11.51 0.19
CA MET A 66 -19.34 -10.85 0.46
C MET A 66 -19.20 -9.66 -0.48
N ASN A 67 -18.91 -8.48 0.07
CA ASN A 67 -18.70 -7.29 -0.75
C ASN A 67 -17.30 -7.29 -1.40
N GLY A 68 -17.09 -6.41 -2.38
CA GLY A 68 -15.83 -6.33 -3.12
C GLY A 68 -14.62 -6.03 -2.25
N LEU A 69 -14.76 -5.17 -1.23
CA LEU A 69 -13.64 -4.85 -0.34
C LEU A 69 -13.25 -6.03 0.55
N GLU A 70 -14.23 -6.75 1.09
CA GLU A 70 -14.01 -7.99 1.86
C GLU A 70 -13.34 -9.05 1.00
N PHE A 71 -13.82 -9.24 -0.22
CA PHE A 71 -13.22 -10.15 -1.18
C PHE A 71 -11.74 -9.82 -1.43
N ILE A 72 -11.40 -8.55 -1.62
CA ILE A 72 -10.01 -8.14 -1.83
C ILE A 72 -9.18 -8.36 -0.57
N LYS A 73 -9.69 -8.02 0.62
CA LYS A 73 -9.01 -8.30 1.89
C LYS A 73 -8.70 -9.79 2.04
N GLU A 74 -9.66 -10.65 1.71
CA GLU A 74 -9.46 -12.11 1.71
C GLU A 74 -8.38 -12.55 0.70
N VAL A 75 -8.40 -12.01 -0.52
CA VAL A 75 -7.37 -12.28 -1.54
C VAL A 75 -5.97 -11.90 -1.05
N ARG A 76 -5.83 -10.83 -0.26
CA ARG A 76 -4.53 -10.37 0.27
C ARG A 76 -4.07 -11.16 1.51
N ALA A 77 -4.98 -11.49 2.41
CA ALA A 77 -4.65 -12.07 3.71
C ALA A 77 -4.58 -13.60 3.71
N ASN A 78 -5.36 -14.25 2.84
CA ASN A 78 -5.54 -15.70 2.90
C ASN A 78 -4.40 -16.43 2.15
N LYS A 79 -3.58 -17.19 2.90
CA LYS A 79 -2.47 -17.98 2.35
C LYS A 79 -2.88 -19.02 1.31
N ARG A 80 -4.18 -19.36 1.23
CA ARG A 80 -4.71 -20.27 0.21
C ARG A 80 -4.86 -19.60 -1.15
N TYR A 81 -4.80 -18.28 -1.23
CA TYR A 81 -4.79 -17.56 -2.50
C TYR A 81 -3.35 -17.52 -3.04
N PRO A 82 -3.12 -17.90 -4.32
CA PRO A 82 -1.78 -18.16 -4.83
C PRO A 82 -0.93 -16.90 -4.98
N ASN A 83 -1.57 -15.76 -5.26
CA ASN A 83 -0.87 -14.51 -5.52
C ASN A 83 -1.54 -13.34 -4.76
N PRO A 84 -1.03 -12.96 -3.58
CA PRO A 84 -1.54 -11.80 -2.85
C PRO A 84 -1.14 -10.47 -3.52
N TYR A 85 -0.32 -10.49 -4.58
CA TYR A 85 0.14 -9.29 -5.31
C TYR A 85 -0.70 -8.98 -6.56
N VAL A 86 -1.69 -9.81 -6.89
CA VAL A 86 -2.55 -9.66 -8.07
C VAL A 86 -3.09 -8.23 -8.22
N ALA A 87 -3.04 -7.66 -9.43
CA ALA A 87 -3.55 -6.32 -9.66
C ALA A 87 -5.08 -6.32 -9.52
N VAL A 88 -5.64 -5.35 -8.80
CA VAL A 88 -7.10 -5.25 -8.59
C VAL A 88 -7.59 -3.92 -9.10
N ILE A 89 -8.49 -3.96 -10.06
CA ILE A 89 -9.23 -2.80 -10.55
C ILE A 89 -10.66 -2.91 -10.03
N MET A 90 -11.03 -2.02 -9.12
CA MET A 90 -12.40 -1.94 -8.61
C MET A 90 -13.28 -1.23 -9.65
N LEU A 91 -14.39 -1.86 -10.00
CA LEU A 91 -15.43 -1.31 -10.87
C LEU A 91 -16.67 -1.04 -10.02
N THR A 92 -17.20 0.18 -9.96
CA THR A 92 -18.37 0.40 -9.09
C THR A 92 -19.24 1.56 -9.55
N SER A 93 -20.50 1.55 -9.12
CA SER A 93 -21.42 2.70 -9.29
C SER A 93 -21.22 3.77 -8.21
N TYR A 94 -20.47 3.49 -7.15
CA TYR A 94 -20.16 4.45 -6.10
C TYR A 94 -19.15 5.49 -6.58
N CYS A 95 -19.53 6.76 -6.55
CA CYS A 95 -18.74 7.88 -7.10
C CYS A 95 -18.21 8.84 -6.02
N GLU A 96 -18.60 8.64 -4.76
CA GLU A 96 -18.24 9.52 -3.67
C GLU A 96 -16.78 9.35 -3.25
N ARG A 97 -16.18 10.45 -2.81
CA ARG A 97 -14.77 10.48 -2.41
C ARG A 97 -14.43 9.49 -1.29
N HIS A 98 -15.35 9.25 -0.36
CA HIS A 98 -15.10 8.33 0.76
C HIS A 98 -14.92 6.88 0.28
N HIS A 99 -15.71 6.44 -0.71
CA HIS A 99 -15.56 5.12 -1.33
C HIS A 99 -14.18 4.95 -1.99
N VAL A 100 -13.65 5.99 -2.64
CA VAL A 100 -12.29 5.94 -3.22
C VAL A 100 -11.23 5.76 -2.12
N ILE A 101 -11.39 6.42 -0.98
CA ILE A 101 -10.47 6.31 0.16
C ILE A 101 -10.52 4.89 0.75
N GLU A 102 -11.71 4.36 0.94
CA GLU A 102 -11.93 3.01 1.45
C GLU A 102 -11.39 1.92 0.50
N ALA A 103 -11.62 2.04 -0.81
CA ALA A 103 -11.03 1.16 -1.81
C ALA A 103 -9.50 1.16 -1.74
N ARG A 104 -8.90 2.34 -1.69
CA ARG A 104 -7.44 2.49 -1.55
C ARG A 104 -6.94 1.83 -0.27
N ASP A 105 -7.64 2.03 0.83
CA ASP A 105 -7.25 1.49 2.14
C ASP A 105 -7.43 -0.04 2.22
N ALA A 106 -8.32 -0.60 1.39
CA ALA A 106 -8.49 -2.03 1.16
C ALA A 106 -7.53 -2.64 0.13
N SER A 107 -6.46 -1.93 -0.26
CA SER A 107 -5.42 -2.44 -1.17
C SER A 107 -5.87 -2.68 -2.62
N VAL A 108 -6.85 -1.90 -3.09
CA VAL A 108 -7.21 -1.78 -4.52
C VAL A 108 -6.08 -1.08 -5.29
N SER A 109 -5.72 -1.62 -6.46
CA SER A 109 -4.71 -1.00 -7.33
C SER A 109 -5.28 0.23 -8.03
N GLU A 110 -6.38 0.06 -8.77
CA GLU A 110 -7.04 1.13 -9.52
C GLU A 110 -8.56 1.10 -9.33
N PHE A 111 -9.22 2.23 -9.57
CA PHE A 111 -10.66 2.39 -9.35
C PHE A 111 -11.30 3.01 -10.58
N LEU A 112 -12.45 2.47 -10.99
CA LEU A 112 -13.20 2.96 -12.14
C LEU A 112 -14.70 3.00 -11.83
N VAL A 113 -15.30 4.17 -12.06
CA VAL A 113 -16.72 4.40 -11.85
C VAL A 113 -17.50 3.98 -13.10
N LYS A 114 -18.63 3.31 -12.91
CA LYS A 114 -19.59 2.97 -13.98
C LYS A 114 -20.37 4.24 -14.38
N PRO A 115 -20.62 4.49 -15.68
CA PRO A 115 -20.45 3.58 -16.83
C PRO A 115 -19.01 3.47 -17.34
N ILE A 116 -18.62 2.26 -17.75
CA ILE A 116 -17.26 1.93 -18.17
C ILE A 116 -17.12 2.11 -19.69
N SER A 117 -16.21 2.99 -20.12
CA SER A 117 -15.79 3.05 -21.51
C SER A 117 -14.59 2.13 -21.78
N VAL A 118 -14.47 1.63 -23.01
CA VAL A 118 -13.34 0.78 -23.44
C VAL A 118 -12.01 1.49 -23.18
N LYS A 119 -11.94 2.78 -23.54
CA LYS A 119 -10.75 3.60 -23.32
C LYS A 119 -10.40 3.70 -21.83
N ALA A 120 -11.38 4.00 -20.97
CA ALA A 120 -11.11 4.17 -19.55
C ALA A 120 -10.65 2.86 -18.90
N LEU A 121 -11.26 1.71 -19.27
CA LEU A 121 -10.80 0.41 -18.81
C LEU A 121 -9.39 0.10 -19.29
N TYR A 122 -9.09 0.35 -20.56
CA TYR A 122 -7.75 0.16 -21.12
C TYR A 122 -6.70 1.01 -20.40
N ASP A 123 -6.99 2.29 -20.16
CA ASP A 123 -6.09 3.20 -19.45
C ASP A 123 -5.79 2.67 -18.03
N ARG A 124 -6.79 2.13 -17.31
CA ARG A 124 -6.56 1.50 -15.99
C ARG A 124 -5.70 0.23 -16.09
N ILE A 125 -5.90 -0.59 -17.12
CA ILE A 125 -5.10 -1.81 -17.37
C ILE A 125 -3.64 -1.42 -17.64
N VAL A 126 -3.41 -0.42 -18.49
CA VAL A 126 -2.06 0.08 -18.76
C VAL A 126 -1.44 0.65 -17.49
N GLU A 127 -2.18 1.39 -16.68
CA GLU A 127 -1.66 1.93 -15.41
C GLU A 127 -1.20 0.83 -14.45
N VAL A 128 -1.93 -0.27 -14.30
CA VAL A 128 -1.49 -1.38 -13.43
C VAL A 128 -0.30 -2.17 -14.00
N ILE A 129 -0.10 -2.14 -15.32
CA ILE A 129 1.03 -2.79 -16.00
C ILE A 129 2.30 -1.93 -15.92
N GLU A 130 2.21 -0.64 -16.27
CA GLU A 130 3.38 0.26 -16.31
C GLU A 130 3.78 0.77 -14.93
N PHE A 131 2.81 1.08 -14.07
CA PHE A 131 3.04 1.73 -12.79
C PHE A 131 2.72 0.80 -11.62
N SER A 132 3.27 -0.41 -11.68
CA SER A 132 3.22 -1.34 -10.55
C SER A 132 3.78 -0.67 -9.30
N ARG A 133 2.96 -0.55 -8.26
CA ARG A 133 3.34 0.11 -7.01
C ARG A 133 4.15 -0.84 -6.14
N SER A 134 5.19 -0.33 -5.49
CA SER A 134 5.91 -1.08 -4.45
C SER A 134 4.93 -1.62 -3.42
N TYR A 135 5.02 -2.90 -3.10
CA TYR A 135 4.18 -3.50 -2.07
C TYR A 135 4.78 -3.23 -0.69
N VAL A 136 3.91 -2.87 0.25
CA VAL A 136 4.25 -2.75 1.67
C VAL A 136 3.76 -4.02 2.35
N ILE A 137 4.68 -4.71 3.01
CA ILE A 137 4.39 -5.93 3.78
C ILE A 137 4.73 -5.62 5.23
N SER A 138 3.74 -5.79 6.10
CA SER A 138 3.86 -5.63 7.54
C SER A 138 2.93 -6.63 8.23
N PRO A 139 3.14 -6.96 9.52
CA PRO A 139 2.27 -7.89 10.22
C PRO A 139 0.78 -7.54 10.17
N SER A 140 0.45 -6.25 10.06
CA SER A 140 -0.92 -5.72 10.06
C SER A 140 -1.41 -5.26 8.68
N PHE A 141 -0.59 -5.25 7.64
CA PHE A 141 -0.95 -4.72 6.33
C PHE A 141 -0.10 -5.32 5.21
N THR A 142 -0.79 -5.85 4.19
CA THR A 142 -0.19 -6.32 2.94
C THR A 142 -0.94 -5.67 1.78
N GLY A 143 -0.24 -4.87 0.98
CA GLY A 143 -0.88 -4.18 -0.14
C GLY A 143 0.04 -3.25 -0.92
N PRO A 144 -0.42 -2.73 -2.06
CA PRO A 144 0.31 -1.73 -2.82
C PRO A 144 0.45 -0.45 -2.00
N CYS A 145 1.59 0.23 -2.14
CA CYS A 145 1.83 1.51 -1.50
C CYS A 145 0.72 2.51 -1.88
N ARG A 146 0.20 3.21 -0.87
CA ARG A 146 -0.87 4.21 -1.05
C ARG A 146 -0.37 5.50 -1.70
N ARG A 147 0.95 5.72 -1.74
CA ARG A 147 1.59 6.90 -2.35
C ARG A 147 1.72 6.65 -3.86
N ARG A 148 1.14 7.53 -4.68
CA ARG A 148 1.38 7.56 -6.13
C ARG A 148 2.51 8.56 -6.40
N GLY A 149 3.58 8.11 -7.04
CA GLY A 149 4.72 8.95 -7.42
C GLY A 149 6.04 8.17 -7.38
N PRO A 150 7.09 8.65 -8.07
CA PRO A 150 8.43 8.11 -7.88
C PRO A 150 8.78 8.17 -6.40
N ASP A 151 9.57 7.21 -5.94
CA ASP A 151 10.08 7.17 -4.57
C ASP A 151 10.75 8.52 -4.31
N SER A 152 10.04 9.43 -3.64
CA SER A 152 10.39 10.86 -3.63
C SER A 152 11.69 11.17 -2.90
N GLY A 153 12.48 10.15 -2.53
CA GLY A 153 13.53 10.19 -1.51
C GLY A 153 13.02 10.56 -0.12
N TYR A 154 11.74 10.97 -0.04
CA TYR A 154 11.09 11.46 1.15
C TYR A 154 10.65 10.27 2.01
N ILE A 155 11.59 9.81 2.84
CA ILE A 155 11.31 9.05 4.04
C ILE A 155 10.37 9.92 4.88
N SER A 156 9.07 9.68 4.78
CA SER A 156 8.14 10.33 5.70
C SER A 156 8.50 9.88 7.11
N PRO A 157 8.55 10.79 8.10
CA PRO A 157 8.63 10.41 9.49
C PRO A 157 7.55 9.36 9.76
N GLY A 158 7.92 8.26 10.38
CA GLY A 158 6.99 7.17 10.68
C GLY A 158 5.78 7.74 11.42
N ARG A 159 4.58 7.62 10.84
CA ARG A 159 3.35 8.17 11.45
C ARG A 159 2.59 7.15 12.29
N ARG A 160 3.13 5.93 12.48
CA ARG A 160 2.50 4.96 13.39
C ARG A 160 2.78 5.38 14.82
N GLN A 161 1.84 5.06 15.70
CA GLN A 161 2.02 5.27 17.14
C GLN A 161 3.29 4.57 17.65
N ALA A 162 3.55 3.34 17.20
CA ALA A 162 4.79 2.63 17.50
C ALA A 162 6.06 3.32 16.97
N ASP A 163 5.98 4.09 15.88
CA ASP A 163 7.12 4.87 15.39
C ASP A 163 7.39 6.07 16.32
N ARG A 164 6.32 6.74 16.80
CA ARG A 164 6.41 7.84 17.78
C ARG A 164 6.94 7.38 19.12
N GLU A 165 6.44 6.27 19.64
CA GLU A 165 6.90 5.68 20.91
C GLU A 165 8.39 5.30 20.84
N LYS A 166 8.86 4.82 19.68
CA LYS A 166 10.27 4.49 19.44
C LYS A 166 11.15 5.73 19.29
N GLU A 167 10.63 6.79 18.68
CA GLU A 167 11.29 8.09 18.52
C GLU A 167 11.41 8.81 19.88
N GLU A 168 10.36 8.78 20.70
CA GLU A 168 10.34 9.30 22.07
C GLU A 168 11.32 8.54 22.97
N ALA A 169 11.36 7.20 22.87
CA ALA A 169 12.34 6.39 23.61
C ALA A 169 13.78 6.67 23.19
N ALA A 170 14.05 6.87 21.89
CA ALA A 170 15.36 7.23 21.39
C ALA A 170 15.79 8.64 21.83
N ALA A 171 14.87 9.60 21.83
CA ALA A 171 15.12 10.97 22.31
C ALA A 171 15.37 11.02 23.82
N ALA A 172 14.69 10.19 24.61
CA ALA A 172 14.93 10.06 26.04
C ALA A 172 16.30 9.43 26.34
N GLY A 173 16.72 8.43 25.55
CA GLY A 173 18.06 7.83 25.65
C GLY A 173 19.17 8.83 25.34
N ALA A 174 19.04 9.62 24.27
CA ALA A 174 20.02 10.63 23.89
C ALA A 174 20.15 11.76 24.93
N LYS A 175 19.02 12.21 25.52
CA LYS A 175 19.05 13.18 26.61
C LYS A 175 19.71 12.65 27.88
N ALA A 176 19.49 11.38 28.22
CA ALA A 176 20.13 10.76 29.38
C ALA A 176 21.65 10.60 29.18
N GLU A 177 22.11 10.29 27.97
CA GLU A 177 23.54 10.27 27.62
C GLU A 177 24.17 11.67 27.66
N GLU A 178 23.45 12.70 27.19
CA GLU A 178 23.91 14.09 27.19
C GLU A 178 23.99 14.66 28.63
N GLU A 179 23.01 14.37 29.48
CA GLU A 179 23.03 14.74 30.91
C GLU A 179 24.12 13.99 31.68
N ALA A 180 24.33 12.69 31.41
CA ALA A 180 25.43 11.92 32.02
C ALA A 180 26.81 12.43 31.59
N ALA A 181 26.95 12.87 30.33
CA ALA A 181 28.18 13.47 29.83
C ALA A 181 28.45 14.86 30.44
N ALA A 182 27.40 15.67 30.66
CA ALA A 182 27.51 16.97 31.31
C ALA A 182 27.90 16.85 32.79
N MET A 183 27.32 15.89 33.53
CA MET A 183 27.67 15.62 34.94
C MET A 183 29.11 15.17 35.11
N SER A 184 29.66 14.42 34.15
CA SER A 184 31.07 14.00 34.13
C SER A 184 32.03 15.19 33.93
N GLN A 185 31.64 16.21 33.18
CA GLN A 185 32.49 17.40 32.96
C GLN A 185 32.51 18.36 34.16
N ASP A 186 31.40 18.49 34.89
CA ASP A 186 31.33 19.32 36.11
C ASP A 186 32.18 18.74 37.26
N GLU A 187 32.27 17.40 37.38
CA GLU A 187 33.18 16.78 38.36
C GLU A 187 34.66 17.04 38.05
N VAL A 188 35.04 17.08 36.76
CA VAL A 188 36.41 17.38 36.32
C VAL A 188 36.75 18.86 36.57
N ALA A 189 35.81 19.78 36.32
CA ALA A 189 35.99 21.21 36.59
C ALA A 189 36.17 21.51 38.09
N SER A 190 35.45 20.81 38.97
CA SER A 190 35.58 21.00 40.44
C SER A 190 36.95 20.58 40.99
N LYS A 191 37.62 19.61 40.36
CA LYS A 191 38.95 19.12 40.77
C LYS A 191 40.11 20.00 40.31
N LEU A 192 39.93 20.83 39.28
CA LEU A 192 40.96 21.77 38.80
C LEU A 192 40.96 23.14 39.51
N GLY A 193 39.90 23.50 40.25
CA GLY A 193 39.77 24.79 40.93
C GLY A 193 40.53 24.97 42.26
N LYS A 194 41.37 24.00 42.67
CA LYS A 194 42.18 24.08 43.91
C LYS A 194 43.67 23.84 43.63
N LYS A 195 44.29 24.68 42.82
CA LYS A 195 45.75 24.86 42.83
C LYS A 195 46.11 26.22 42.26
N THR A 196 47.07 26.89 42.89
CA THR A 196 47.58 28.27 42.69
C THR A 196 46.65 29.31 43.30
N ASP A 197 47.02 29.99 44.39
CA ASP A 197 48.16 30.89 44.43
C ASP A 197 48.61 31.15 45.89
N ASP A 198 49.81 30.70 46.23
CA ASP A 198 50.58 31.25 47.35
C ASP A 198 52.06 31.04 47.06
N ARG A 199 52.70 32.04 46.47
CA ARG A 199 54.15 32.29 46.62
C ARG A 199 54.56 33.69 46.09
N ARG A 200 54.77 34.57 47.07
CA ARG A 200 55.91 35.52 47.22
C ARG A 200 56.19 36.56 46.13
N GLY A 201 56.25 37.83 46.57
CA GLY A 201 57.37 38.73 46.24
C GLY A 201 57.01 40.22 46.18
N GLY A 202 57.56 41.03 47.12
CA GLY A 202 57.78 42.47 46.90
C GLY A 202 58.90 42.74 45.87
N PRO A 203 59.59 43.90 45.81
CA PRO A 203 59.57 45.08 46.70
C PRO A 203 59.51 46.45 45.97
N ARG A 204 59.30 47.55 46.71
CA ARG A 204 60.11 48.80 46.72
C ARG A 204 59.61 49.75 47.80
#